data_AF-A0A2E0KTA8-F1
#
_entry.id   AF-A0A2E0KTA8-F1
#
_cell.length_a   1.000
_cell.length_b   1.000
_cell.length_c   1.000
_cell.angle_alpha   90.00
_cell.angle_beta   90.00
_cell.angle_gamma   90.00
#
_symmetry.space_group_name_H-M   'P 1'
#
loop_
_entity.id
_entity.type
_entity.pdbx_description
1 polymer ?
#
loop_
_entity_poly.entity_id
_entity_poly.type
_entity_poly.pdbx_seq_one_letter_code
_entity_poly.pdbx_strand_id
1 'polypeptide(L)'
;MTNRHKLLIVKSVHTAVFVFMVACIVYLWYAALTRTYDWKLWAALGAIVLEGLVWWFAGRRCPLTALARRYGDDTGHEWFADMFLPAWAALKIVPVSSALVVLGLIVLLVNRPG
;
A
#
# COMPACT_ATOMS: atom_id res chain seq x y z
N MET A 1 -11.10 23.13 -13.82
CA MET A 1 -10.90 22.53 -12.49
C MET A 1 -9.59 23.03 -11.91
N THR A 2 -9.65 23.76 -10.79
CA THR A 2 -8.48 24.26 -10.04
C THR A 2 -7.54 23.12 -9.67
N ASN A 3 -6.22 23.32 -9.79
CA ASN A 3 -5.18 22.32 -9.51
C ASN A 3 -5.34 21.63 -8.14
N ARG A 4 -5.86 22.36 -7.15
CA ARG A 4 -6.18 21.88 -5.79
C ARG A 4 -7.21 20.73 -5.77
N HIS A 5 -8.22 20.75 -6.63
CA HIS A 5 -9.24 19.68 -6.69
C HIS A 5 -8.65 18.37 -7.23
N LYS A 6 -7.78 18.45 -8.24
CA LYS A 6 -7.10 17.27 -8.79
C LYS A 6 -6.19 16.62 -7.76
N LEU A 7 -5.46 17.43 -7.00
CA LEU A 7 -4.61 16.96 -5.91
C LEU A 7 -5.42 16.24 -4.81
N LEU A 8 -6.56 16.80 -4.42
CA LEU A 8 -7.44 16.16 -3.44
C LEU A 8 -7.97 14.81 -3.93
N ILE A 9 -8.38 14.70 -5.19
CA ILE A 9 -8.84 13.43 -5.76
C ILE A 9 -7.74 12.38 -5.72
N VAL A 10 -6.53 12.73 -6.19
CA VAL A 10 -5.37 11.84 -6.18
C VAL A 10 -5.08 11.34 -4.76
N LYS A 11 -5.09 12.24 -3.78
CA LYS A 11 -4.86 11.93 -2.36
C LYS A 11 -5.94 11.02 -1.77
N SER A 12 -7.21 11.30 -2.06
CA SER A 12 -8.34 10.48 -1.62
C SER A 12 -8.32 9.08 -2.23
N VAL A 13 -7.99 8.97 -3.52
CA VAL A 13 -7.85 7.67 -4.19
C VAL A 13 -6.69 6.88 -3.59
N HIS A 14 -5.53 7.50 -3.38
CA HIS A 14 -4.38 6.85 -2.75
C HIS A 14 -4.72 6.32 -1.35
N THR A 15 -5.44 7.12 -0.57
CA THR A 15 -5.95 6.75 0.75
C THR A 15 -6.83 5.50 0.70
N ALA A 16 -7.76 5.45 -0.25
CA ALA A 16 -8.65 4.31 -0.40
C ALA A 16 -7.88 3.04 -0.75
N VAL A 17 -6.87 3.14 -1.64
CA VAL A 17 -5.98 2.02 -1.97
C VAL A 17 -5.16 1.58 -0.75
N PHE A 18 -4.65 2.52 0.04
CA PHE A 18 -3.92 2.21 1.26
C PHE A 18 -4.79 1.43 2.26
N VAL A 19 -6.01 1.90 2.53
CA VAL A 19 -6.96 1.21 3.43
C VAL A 19 -7.31 -0.18 2.89
N PHE A 20 -7.52 -0.30 1.58
CA PHE A 20 -7.75 -1.58 0.93
C PHE A 20 -6.57 -2.54 1.12
N MET A 21 -5.34 -2.06 0.95
CA MET A 21 -4.14 -2.87 1.13
C MET A 21 -3.96 -3.31 2.60
N VAL A 22 -4.24 -2.43 3.56
CA VAL A 22 -4.27 -2.80 5.00
C VAL A 22 -5.31 -3.89 5.25
N ALA A 23 -6.51 -3.78 4.68
CA ALA A 23 -7.52 -4.83 4.80
C ALA A 23 -7.05 -6.16 4.20
N CYS A 24 -6.34 -6.15 3.06
CA CYS A 24 -5.72 -7.35 2.48
C CYS A 24 -4.67 -7.98 3.41
N ILE A 25 -3.84 -7.17 4.07
CA ILE A 25 -2.85 -7.67 5.05
C ILE A 25 -3.56 -8.31 6.26
N VAL A 26 -4.58 -7.65 6.81
CA VAL A 26 -5.37 -8.20 7.92
C VAL A 26 -6.02 -9.52 7.50
N TYR A 27 -6.57 -9.60 6.28
CA TYR A 27 -7.16 -10.82 5.75
C TYR A 27 -6.13 -11.94 5.53
N LEU A 28 -4.92 -11.61 5.07
CA LEU A 28 -3.80 -12.56 4.98
C LEU A 28 -3.49 -13.18 6.34
N TRP A 29 -3.39 -12.36 7.38
CA TRP A 29 -3.15 -12.85 8.75
C TRP A 29 -4.32 -13.68 9.28
N TYR A 30 -5.56 -13.25 9.04
CA TYR A 30 -6.75 -14.02 9.38
C TYR A 30 -6.70 -15.41 8.71
N ALA A 31 -6.50 -15.45 7.39
CA ALA A 31 -6.43 -16.69 6.63
C ALA A 31 -5.26 -17.60 7.04
N ALA A 32 -4.11 -17.00 7.37
CA ALA A 32 -2.94 -17.72 7.87
C ALA A 32 -3.20 -18.37 9.24
N LEU A 33 -4.01 -17.73 10.10
CA LEU A 33 -4.41 -18.26 11.41
C LEU A 33 -5.53 -19.30 11.31
N THR A 34 -6.55 -19.07 10.46
CA THR A 34 -7.70 -19.96 10.27
C THR A 34 -7.42 -21.11 9.29
N ARG A 35 -6.25 -21.13 8.63
CA ARG A 35 -5.86 -22.09 7.58
C ARG A 35 -6.87 -22.13 6.42
N THR A 36 -7.53 -21.01 6.14
CA THR A 36 -8.54 -20.91 5.07
C THR A 36 -7.88 -20.43 3.77
N TYR A 37 -7.75 -21.33 2.80
CA TYR A 37 -7.15 -21.05 1.50
C TYR A 37 -8.23 -20.74 0.45
N ASP A 38 -8.94 -19.62 0.65
CA ASP A 38 -9.97 -19.18 -0.29
C ASP A 38 -9.39 -18.44 -1.50
N TRP A 39 -10.17 -18.35 -2.58
CA TRP A 39 -9.83 -17.52 -3.75
C TRP A 39 -9.58 -16.05 -3.38
N LYS A 40 -10.25 -15.57 -2.32
CA LYS A 40 -10.10 -14.22 -1.77
C LYS A 40 -8.68 -13.95 -1.26
N LEU A 41 -8.02 -14.96 -0.71
CA LEU A 41 -6.65 -14.86 -0.22
C LEU A 41 -5.69 -14.67 -1.37
N TRP A 42 -5.86 -15.45 -2.44
CA TRP A 42 -5.05 -15.32 -3.67
C TRP A 42 -5.25 -13.96 -4.34
N ALA A 43 -6.49 -13.45 -4.38
CA ALA A 43 -6.77 -12.12 -4.89
C ALA A 43 -6.10 -11.02 -4.03
N ALA A 44 -6.17 -11.13 -2.70
CA ALA A 44 -5.50 -10.20 -1.78
C ALA A 44 -3.97 -10.24 -1.94
N LEU A 45 -3.40 -11.44 -2.06
CA LEU A 45 -1.96 -11.63 -2.28
C LEU A 45 -1.52 -11.03 -3.62
N GLY A 46 -2.29 -11.28 -4.68
CA GLY A 46 -2.05 -10.71 -6.00
C GLY A 46 -2.09 -9.19 -5.99
N ALA A 47 -3.05 -8.58 -5.28
CA ALA A 47 -3.13 -7.14 -5.12
C ALA A 47 -1.91 -6.57 -4.37
N ILE A 48 -1.49 -7.21 -3.27
CA ILE A 48 -0.30 -6.81 -2.50
C ILE A 48 0.97 -6.89 -3.36
N VAL A 49 1.15 -7.98 -4.12
CA VAL A 49 2.31 -8.17 -4.99
C VAL A 49 2.32 -7.17 -6.13
N LEU A 50 1.16 -6.93 -6.76
CA LEU A 50 1.03 -5.98 -7.85
C LEU A 50 1.38 -4.56 -7.38
N GLU A 51 0.82 -4.10 -6.28
CA GLU A 51 1.15 -2.80 -5.68
C GLU A 51 2.63 -2.72 -5.29
N GLY A 52 3.18 -3.78 -4.67
CA GLY A 52 4.59 -3.86 -4.33
C GLY A 52 5.51 -3.74 -5.55
N LEU A 53 5.15 -4.40 -6.66
CA LEU A 53 5.86 -4.29 -7.94
C LEU A 53 5.77 -2.89 -8.52
N VAL A 54 4.57 -2.30 -8.56
CA VAL A 54 4.36 -0.92 -9.04
C VAL A 54 5.22 0.05 -8.24
N TRP A 55 5.27 -0.09 -6.92
CA TRP A 55 6.10 0.73 -6.03
C TRP A 55 7.60 0.52 -6.26
N TRP A 56 8.04 -0.73 -6.49
CA TRP A 56 9.42 -1.07 -6.77
C TRP A 56 9.89 -0.52 -8.12
N PHE A 57 9.12 -0.73 -9.19
CA PHE A 57 9.40 -0.21 -10.52
C PHE A 57 9.34 1.32 -10.58
N ALA A 58 8.49 1.94 -9.76
CA ALA A 58 8.42 3.40 -9.63
C ALA A 58 9.58 4.00 -8.78
N GLY A 59 10.54 3.18 -8.31
CA GLY A 59 11.75 3.67 -7.65
C GLY A 59 11.54 4.13 -6.21
N ARG A 60 10.68 3.44 -5.45
CA ARG A 60 10.31 3.77 -4.06
C ARG A 60 9.55 5.09 -3.91
N ARG A 61 9.00 5.62 -5.00
CA ARG A 61 8.14 6.80 -5.03
C ARG A 61 6.78 6.38 -5.54
N CYS A 62 5.70 6.82 -4.89
CA CYS A 62 4.38 6.53 -5.44
C CYS A 62 4.22 7.31 -6.76
N PRO A 63 3.78 6.69 -7.87
CA PRO A 63 3.58 7.38 -9.13
C PRO A 63 2.56 8.53 -9.00
N LEU A 64 1.63 8.44 -8.05
CA LEU A 64 0.70 9.52 -7.71
C LEU A 64 1.39 10.75 -7.13
N THR A 65 2.51 10.59 -6.40
CA THR A 65 3.33 11.71 -5.90
C THR A 65 4.00 12.46 -7.04
N ALA A 66 4.49 11.74 -8.06
CA ALA A 66 5.07 12.35 -9.25
C ALA A 66 4.01 13.11 -10.07
N LEU A 67 2.79 12.57 -10.12
CA LEU A 67 1.65 13.22 -10.76
C LEU A 67 1.18 14.47 -9.98
N ALA A 68 1.17 14.42 -8.65
CA ALA A 68 0.87 15.55 -7.77
C ALA A 68 1.82 16.74 -8.00
N ARG A 69 3.13 16.47 -8.18
CA ARG A 69 4.10 17.51 -8.54
C ARG A 69 3.82 18.16 -9.90
N ARG A 70 3.45 17.36 -10.91
CA ARG A 70 3.08 17.90 -12.23
C ARG A 70 1.85 18.79 -12.20
N TYR A 71 0.99 18.66 -11.19
CA TYR A 71 -0.17 19.52 -11.00
C TYR A 71 0.09 20.81 -10.20
N GLY A 72 1.36 21.13 -9.87
CA GLY A 72 1.75 22.43 -9.33
C GLY A 72 1.61 22.54 -7.81
N ASP A 73 1.95 21.48 -7.07
CA ASP A 73 2.08 21.55 -5.63
C ASP A 73 3.45 22.18 -5.25
N ASP A 74 3.48 23.49 -5.04
CA ASP A 74 4.66 24.28 -4.61
C ASP A 74 5.06 24.04 -3.15
N THR A 75 4.41 23.11 -2.44
CA THR A 75 4.71 22.85 -1.02
C THR A 75 6.06 22.18 -0.78
N GLY A 76 6.85 21.86 -1.81
CA GLY A 76 8.30 21.61 -1.69
C GLY A 76 8.71 20.44 -0.80
N HIS A 77 7.76 19.59 -0.41
CA HIS A 77 8.01 18.51 0.53
C HIS A 77 7.71 17.17 -0.13
N GLU A 78 8.76 16.67 -0.79
CA GLU A 78 8.85 15.41 -1.53
C GLU A 78 8.33 14.18 -0.75
N TRP A 79 8.16 14.32 0.56
CA TRP A 79 7.80 13.30 1.55
C TRP A 79 6.41 13.43 2.17
N PHE A 80 5.69 14.55 1.94
CA PHE A 80 4.43 14.88 2.63
C PHE A 80 3.18 14.77 1.74
N ALA A 81 3.36 14.46 0.45
CA ALA A 81 2.29 14.44 -0.53
C ALA A 81 1.33 13.23 -0.38
N ASP A 82 1.76 12.16 0.28
CA ASP A 82 0.91 11.02 0.61
C ASP A 82 0.25 11.23 1.97
N MET A 83 -0.93 11.86 1.93
CA MET A 83 -1.91 11.93 3.01
C MET A 83 -1.43 12.15 4.45
N PHE A 84 -1.58 13.37 4.99
CA PHE A 84 -1.76 13.69 6.43
C PHE A 84 -0.75 13.10 7.43
N LEU A 85 0.25 12.37 6.94
CA LEU A 85 1.21 11.62 7.72
C LEU A 85 2.56 12.34 7.62
N PRO A 86 3.21 12.55 8.76
CA PRO A 86 4.55 13.12 8.76
C PRO A 86 5.54 12.16 8.08
N ALA A 87 6.58 12.70 7.44
CA ALA A 87 7.56 11.95 6.66
C ALA A 87 8.17 10.73 7.38
N TRP A 88 8.29 10.80 8.72
CA TRP A 88 8.77 9.69 9.54
C TRP A 88 7.83 8.48 9.55
N ALA A 89 6.52 8.70 9.42
CA ALA A 89 5.52 7.63 9.39
C ALA A 89 5.50 6.94 8.03
N ALA A 90 5.59 7.69 6.94
CA ALA A 90 5.69 7.14 5.58
C ALA A 90 6.94 6.25 5.42
N LEU A 91 8.07 6.67 6.00
CA LEU A 91 9.31 5.89 6.03
C LEU A 91 9.19 4.56 6.79
N LYS A 92 8.31 4.48 7.79
CA LYS A 92 8.14 3.29 8.63
C LYS A 92 7.02 2.38 8.14
N ILE A 93 5.98 2.92 7.52
CA ILE A 93 4.84 2.15 7.02
C ILE A 93 5.25 1.12 5.98
N VAL A 94 6.08 1.49 5.01
CA VAL A 94 6.50 0.54 3.97
C VAL A 94 7.28 -0.65 4.55
N PRO A 95 8.38 -0.46 5.30
CA PRO A 95 9.11 -1.60 5.85
C PRO A 95 8.28 -2.42 6.84
N VAL A 96 7.40 -1.78 7.64
CA VAL A 96 6.51 -2.50 8.57
C VAL A 96 5.47 -3.33 7.80
N SER A 97 4.79 -2.75 6.81
CA SER A 97 3.82 -3.45 5.98
C SER A 97 4.46 -4.58 5.18
N SER A 98 5.64 -4.35 4.60
CA SER A 98 6.40 -5.39 3.91
C SER A 98 6.79 -6.53 4.86
N ALA A 99 7.26 -6.21 6.08
CA ALA A 99 7.57 -7.22 7.09
C ALA A 99 6.32 -8.03 7.48
N LEU A 100 5.18 -7.37 7.69
CA LEU A 100 3.91 -8.04 8.00
C LEU A 100 3.43 -8.96 6.87
N VAL A 101 3.60 -8.56 5.62
CA VAL A 101 3.27 -9.38 4.45
C VAL A 101 4.18 -10.60 4.37
N VAL A 102 5.49 -10.41 4.51
CA VAL A 102 6.48 -11.51 4.46
C VAL A 102 6.24 -12.49 5.62
N LEU A 103 6.04 -11.99 6.83
CA LEU A 103 5.71 -12.82 7.99
C LEU A 103 4.38 -13.56 7.78
N GLY A 104 3.34 -12.87 7.31
CA GLY A 104 2.04 -13.49 7.00
C GLY A 104 2.17 -14.60 5.96
N LEU A 105 2.99 -14.41 4.91
CA LEU A 105 3.32 -15.43 3.91
C LEU A 105 4.04 -16.63 4.51
N ILE A 106 5.03 -16.41 5.38
CA ILE A 106 5.75 -17.49 6.07
C ILE A 106 4.78 -18.31 6.93
N VAL A 107 3.95 -17.64 7.74
CA VAL A 107 2.94 -18.32 8.57
C VAL A 107 1.97 -19.09 7.70
N LEU A 108 1.50 -18.52 6.59
CA LEU A 108 0.61 -19.19 5.65
C LEU A 108 1.25 -20.43 5.00
N LEU A 109 2.55 -20.40 4.73
CA LEU A 109 3.30 -21.55 4.19
C LEU A 109 3.48 -22.65 5.25
N VAL A 110 3.79 -22.28 6.50
CA VAL A 110 3.93 -23.22 7.62
C VAL A 110 2.58 -23.86 7.98
N ASN A 111 1.49 -23.09 7.91
CA ASN A 111 0.14 -23.56 8.19
C ASN A 111 -0.56 -24.23 6.99
N ARG A 112 0.17 -24.51 5.91
CA ARG A 112 -0.41 -25.24 4.77
C ARG A 112 -0.87 -26.63 5.23
N PRO A 113 -2.16 -27.00 5.08
CA PRO A 113 -2.59 -28.36 5.35
C PRO A 113 -1.87 -29.26 4.36
N GLY A 114 -1.04 -30.15 4.89
CA GLY A 114 -0.40 -31.24 4.14
C GLY A 114 -1.39 -32.35 3.84
#